data_AF-A0AB39AKV1-F1
#
_entry.id   AF-A0AB39AKV1-F1
#
_cell.length_a   1.000
_cell.length_b   1.000
_cell.length_c   1.000
_cell.angle_alpha   90.00
_cell.angle_beta   90.00
_cell.angle_gamma   90.00
#
_symmetry.space_group_name_H-M   'P 1'
#
loop_
_entity.id
_entity.type
_entity.pdbx_description
1 polymer ?
#
loop_
_entity_poly.entity_id
_entity_poly.type
_entity_poly.pdbx_seq_one_letter_code
_entity_poly.pdbx_strand_id
1 'polypeptide(L)'
;MAFSIKLNTSRYTAHLAFSSLVTNALMLSLLAKKDPQGELIDKCDGNIKAAFATLAADKLFSIHHVHEINSHAHTARRFNNIYRDFPLVYTSGMKDWGIKIIGIGQAPHFEIEALEDIA
;
A
#
# COMPACT_ATOMS: atom_id res chain seq x y z
N MET A 1 -15.39 1.30 7.42
CA MET A 1 -14.55 1.81 8.52
C MET A 1 -13.15 2.05 7.97
N ALA A 2 -12.53 3.20 8.27
CA ALA A 2 -11.15 3.47 7.88
C ALA A 2 -10.19 2.56 8.65
N PHE A 3 -9.05 2.21 8.05
CA PHE A 3 -8.05 1.36 8.68
C PHE A 3 -6.64 1.69 8.20
N SER A 4 -5.62 1.32 8.96
CA SER A 4 -4.23 1.31 8.50
C SER A 4 -3.65 -0.09 8.61
N ILE A 5 -2.63 -0.37 7.80
CA ILE A 5 -1.96 -1.65 7.76
C ILE A 5 -0.48 -1.45 7.41
N LYS A 6 0.37 -2.21 8.11
CA LYS A 6 1.78 -2.35 7.80
C LYS A 6 1.99 -3.68 7.09
N LEU A 7 2.65 -3.63 5.95
CA LEU A 7 3.00 -4.77 5.11
C LEU A 7 4.51 -4.92 5.13
N ASN A 8 4.98 -6.09 5.52
CA ASN A 8 6.39 -6.46 5.50
C ASN A 8 6.52 -7.61 4.51
N THR A 9 7.08 -7.31 3.35
CA THR A 9 7.35 -8.31 2.30
C THR A 9 8.85 -8.49 2.14
N SER A 10 9.26 -9.50 1.37
CA SER A 10 10.67 -9.69 1.03
C SER A 10 11.26 -8.58 0.14
N ARG A 11 10.43 -7.75 -0.49
CA ARG A 11 10.86 -6.71 -1.44
C ARG A 11 10.76 -5.31 -0.86
N TYR A 12 9.75 -5.06 -0.05
CA TYR A 12 9.45 -3.74 0.48
C TYR A 12 8.74 -3.81 1.83
N THR A 13 8.80 -2.70 2.55
CA THR A 13 7.91 -2.39 3.66
C THR A 13 6.97 -1.26 3.25
N ALA A 14 5.70 -1.36 3.62
CA ALA A 14 4.71 -0.33 3.33
C ALA A 14 3.78 -0.12 4.52
N HIS A 15 3.52 1.12 4.87
CA HIS A 15 2.52 1.53 5.83
C HIS A 15 1.50 2.41 5.12
N LEU A 16 0.29 1.88 4.97
CA LEU A 16 -0.80 2.53 4.24
C LEU A 16 -2.01 2.73 5.16
N ALA A 17 -2.73 3.83 4.94
CA ALA A 17 -4.05 4.06 5.50
C ALA A 17 -5.11 4.10 4.39
N PHE A 18 -6.28 3.57 4.69
CA PHE A 18 -7.43 3.47 3.80
C PHE A 18 -8.60 4.20 4.43
N SER A 19 -9.27 5.06 3.66
CA SER A 19 -10.42 5.82 4.13
C SER A 19 -11.67 4.94 4.19
N SER A 20 -12.73 5.44 4.84
CA SER A 20 -14.03 4.76 4.88
C SER A 20 -14.70 4.60 3.50
N LEU A 21 -14.24 5.34 2.48
CA LEU A 21 -14.72 5.24 1.11
C LEU A 21 -14.26 3.94 0.42
N VAL A 22 -13.16 3.34 0.89
CA VAL A 22 -12.66 2.06 0.40
C VAL A 22 -13.43 0.93 1.09
N THR A 23 -14.55 0.55 0.49
CA THR A 23 -15.43 -0.52 1.02
C THR A 23 -14.91 -1.91 0.63
N ASN A 24 -15.33 -2.96 1.35
CA ASN A 24 -14.97 -4.33 1.00
C ASN A 24 -15.44 -4.71 -0.42
N ALA A 25 -16.61 -4.22 -0.85
CA ALA A 25 -17.11 -4.44 -2.20
C ALA A 25 -16.19 -3.83 -3.27
N LEU A 26 -15.69 -2.61 -3.01
CA LEU A 26 -14.72 -1.96 -3.91
C LEU A 26 -13.39 -2.71 -3.94
N MET A 27 -12.88 -3.13 -2.77
CA MET A 27 -11.65 -3.91 -2.66
C MET A 27 -11.74 -5.23 -3.44
N LEU A 28 -12.83 -5.99 -3.23
CA LEU A 28 -13.08 -7.26 -3.93
C LEU A 28 -13.23 -7.07 -5.44
N SER A 29 -13.95 -6.04 -5.87
CA SER A 29 -14.12 -5.73 -7.30
C SER A 29 -12.77 -5.47 -7.98
N LEU A 30 -11.88 -4.71 -7.32
CA LEU A 30 -10.54 -4.45 -7.84
C LEU A 30 -9.64 -5.69 -7.79
N LEU A 31 -9.71 -6.47 -6.72
CA LEU A 31 -8.98 -7.74 -6.62
C LEU A 31 -9.41 -8.69 -7.75
N ALA A 32 -10.70 -8.91 -7.95
CA ALA A 32 -11.21 -9.76 -9.03
C ALA A 32 -10.75 -9.30 -10.44
N LYS A 33 -10.58 -7.99 -10.64
CA LYS A 33 -10.11 -7.42 -11.90
C LYS A 33 -8.60 -7.54 -12.11
N LYS A 34 -7.80 -7.41 -11.05
CA LYS A 34 -6.33 -7.31 -11.12
C LYS A 34 -5.61 -8.60 -10.73
N ASP A 35 -6.29 -9.47 -9.99
CA ASP A 35 -5.86 -10.78 -9.53
C ASP A 35 -7.03 -11.78 -9.69
N PRO A 36 -7.38 -12.14 -10.94
CA PRO A 36 -8.55 -12.98 -11.22
C PRO A 36 -8.40 -14.41 -10.72
N GLN A 37 -7.16 -14.86 -10.44
CA GLN A 37 -6.89 -16.18 -9.87
C GLN A 37 -7.02 -16.20 -8.34
N GLY A 38 -7.13 -15.03 -7.70
CA GLY A 38 -7.30 -14.93 -6.24
C GLY A 38 -6.04 -15.19 -5.43
N GLU A 39 -4.86 -15.18 -6.05
CA GLU A 39 -3.60 -15.53 -5.38
C GLU A 39 -3.30 -14.65 -4.17
N LEU A 40 -3.63 -13.35 -4.23
CA LEU A 40 -3.38 -12.41 -3.13
C LEU A 40 -4.33 -12.67 -1.95
N ILE A 41 -5.57 -13.06 -2.23
CA ILE A 41 -6.53 -13.42 -1.18
C ILE A 41 -6.06 -14.70 -0.49
N ASP A 42 -5.62 -15.69 -1.26
CA ASP A 42 -5.10 -16.96 -0.74
C ASP A 42 -3.83 -16.74 0.09
N LYS A 43 -2.88 -15.93 -0.39
CA LYS A 43 -1.65 -15.55 0.34
C LYS A 43 -1.91 -14.78 1.64
N CYS A 44 -3.10 -14.20 1.78
CA CYS A 44 -3.51 -13.43 2.95
C CYS A 44 -4.57 -14.16 3.80
N ASP A 45 -4.67 -15.49 3.69
CA ASP A 45 -5.61 -16.33 4.44
C ASP A 45 -7.08 -15.85 4.33
N GLY A 46 -7.48 -15.38 3.14
CA GLY A 46 -8.83 -14.87 2.90
C GLY A 46 -9.05 -13.41 3.34
N ASN A 47 -8.04 -12.72 3.87
CA ASN A 47 -8.17 -11.35 4.34
C ASN A 47 -8.16 -10.34 3.19
N ILE A 48 -9.36 -9.92 2.77
CA ILE A 48 -9.60 -8.96 1.68
C ILE A 48 -8.82 -7.65 1.89
N LYS A 49 -8.76 -7.14 3.11
CA LYS A 49 -8.07 -5.86 3.39
C LYS A 49 -6.57 -5.99 3.20
N ALA A 50 -5.99 -7.10 3.66
CA ALA A 50 -4.57 -7.38 3.50
C ALA A 50 -4.21 -7.64 2.02
N ALA A 51 -5.03 -8.43 1.32
CA ALA A 51 -4.85 -8.71 -0.11
C ALA A 51 -4.91 -7.42 -0.95
N PHE A 52 -5.93 -6.58 -0.71
CA PHE A 52 -6.06 -5.29 -1.40
C PHE A 52 -4.92 -4.33 -1.05
N ALA A 53 -4.52 -4.27 0.22
CA ALA A 53 -3.40 -3.44 0.63
C ALA A 53 -2.10 -3.88 -0.03
N THR A 54 -1.87 -5.19 -0.16
CA THR A 54 -0.70 -5.75 -0.86
C THR A 54 -0.72 -5.38 -2.34
N LEU A 55 -1.86 -5.54 -3.01
CA LEU A 55 -2.02 -5.09 -4.40
C LEU A 55 -1.70 -3.60 -4.57
N ALA A 56 -2.26 -2.74 -3.71
CA ALA A 56 -2.03 -1.31 -3.77
C ALA A 56 -0.56 -0.96 -3.48
N ALA A 57 0.04 -1.60 -2.49
CA ALA A 57 1.44 -1.40 -2.09
C ALA A 57 2.41 -1.85 -3.19
N ASP A 58 2.17 -2.97 -3.86
CA ASP A 58 2.99 -3.44 -5.00
C ASP A 58 3.04 -2.38 -6.11
N LYS A 59 1.89 -1.79 -6.45
CA LYS A 59 1.78 -0.76 -7.48
C LYS A 59 2.42 0.55 -7.04
N LEU A 60 2.24 0.95 -5.78
CA LEU A 60 2.87 2.11 -5.19
C LEU A 60 4.40 1.97 -5.14
N PHE A 61 4.90 0.82 -4.69
CA PHE A 61 6.32 0.52 -4.61
C PHE A 61 6.96 0.52 -6.00
N SER A 62 6.29 -0.07 -6.99
CA SER A 62 6.76 -0.05 -8.38
C SER A 62 6.94 1.39 -8.90
N ILE A 63 6.00 2.29 -8.62
CA ILE A 63 6.13 3.72 -8.99
C ILE A 63 7.25 4.39 -8.20
N HIS A 64 7.29 4.16 -6.89
CA HIS A 64 8.26 4.79 -5.99
C HIS A 64 9.69 4.43 -6.38
N HIS A 65 9.93 3.15 -6.67
CA HIS A 65 11.23 2.61 -7.04
C HIS A 65 11.66 3.03 -8.44
N VAL A 66 10.79 2.94 -9.46
CA VAL A 66 11.12 3.26 -10.86
C VAL A 66 11.47 4.73 -11.07
N HIS A 67 11.00 5.61 -10.20
CA HIS A 67 11.20 7.05 -10.36
C HIS A 67 12.16 7.65 -9.33
N GLU A 68 12.75 6.82 -8.46
CA GLU A 68 13.67 7.25 -7.39
C GLU A 68 13.12 8.45 -6.59
N ILE A 69 11.80 8.48 -6.39
CA ILE A 69 11.14 9.68 -5.90
C ILE A 69 11.18 9.70 -4.38
N ASN A 70 11.97 10.62 -3.82
CA ASN A 70 12.07 10.85 -2.38
C ASN A 70 10.80 11.42 -1.71
N SER A 71 9.65 11.50 -2.41
CA SER A 71 8.43 12.14 -1.89
C SER A 71 7.16 11.33 -2.15
N HIS A 72 6.41 11.07 -1.08
CA HIS A 72 5.09 10.44 -1.14
C HIS A 72 4.11 11.23 -2.03
N ALA A 73 4.20 12.56 -2.07
CA ALA A 73 3.28 13.40 -2.84
C ALA A 73 3.43 13.18 -4.35
N HIS A 74 4.65 13.04 -4.85
CA HIS A 74 4.89 12.77 -6.26
C HIS A 74 4.51 11.33 -6.63
N THR A 75 4.79 10.36 -5.75
CA THR A 75 4.36 8.97 -5.91
C THR A 75 2.83 8.90 -6.02
N ALA A 76 2.11 9.59 -5.13
CA ALA A 76 0.65 9.68 -5.13
C ALA A 76 0.08 10.31 -6.41
N ARG A 77 0.63 11.45 -6.86
CA ARG A 77 0.21 12.10 -8.11
C ARG A 77 0.36 11.15 -9.31
N ARG A 78 1.50 10.45 -9.40
CA ARG A 78 1.77 9.54 -10.50
C ARG A 78 0.88 8.30 -10.45
N PHE A 79 0.64 7.76 -9.26
CA PHE A 79 -0.30 6.66 -9.06
C PHE A 79 -1.70 7.04 -9.55
N ASN A 80 -2.23 8.19 -9.15
CA ASN A 80 -3.56 8.64 -9.56
C ASN A 80 -3.69 8.83 -11.07
N ASN A 81 -2.61 9.20 -11.76
CA ASN A 81 -2.60 9.36 -13.21
C ASN A 81 -2.58 8.02 -13.96
N ILE A 82 -1.82 7.04 -13.47
CA ILE A 82 -1.62 5.73 -14.12
C ILE A 82 -2.76 4.76 -13.78
N TYR A 83 -3.13 4.66 -12.51
CA TYR A 83 -4.09 3.69 -11.97
C TYR A 83 -5.43 4.35 -11.66
N ARG A 84 -6.09 4.88 -12.70
CA ARG A 84 -7.36 5.61 -12.56
C ARG A 84 -8.53 4.76 -12.05
N ASP A 85 -8.40 3.44 -12.12
CA ASP A 85 -9.39 2.52 -11.58
C ASP A 85 -9.21 2.23 -10.08
N PHE A 86 -8.09 2.63 -9.48
CA PHE A 86 -7.88 2.52 -8.04
C PHE A 86 -8.45 3.73 -7.29
N PRO A 87 -8.73 3.58 -5.98
CA PRO A 87 -9.04 4.72 -5.13
C PRO A 87 -7.90 5.73 -5.13
N LEU A 88 -8.26 7.02 -5.10
CA LEU A 88 -7.29 8.10 -5.15
C LEU A 88 -6.33 8.02 -3.96
N VAL A 89 -5.04 8.08 -4.26
CA VAL A 89 -3.99 8.26 -3.27
C VAL A 89 -3.95 9.73 -2.87
N TYR A 90 -3.97 9.97 -1.57
CA TYR A 90 -4.01 11.30 -0.98
C TYR A 90 -2.92 12.20 -1.53
N THR A 91 -3.34 13.36 -2.04
CA THR A 91 -2.49 14.51 -2.33
C THR A 91 -3.02 15.72 -1.56
N SER A 92 -2.16 16.72 -1.33
CA SER A 92 -2.43 17.84 -0.41
C SER A 92 -3.84 18.43 -0.58
N GLY A 93 -4.60 18.50 0.54
CA GLY A 93 -5.92 19.12 0.58
C GLY A 93 -7.10 18.26 0.11
N MET A 94 -6.87 17.03 -0.38
CA MET A 94 -7.95 16.13 -0.79
C MET A 94 -8.81 15.67 0.39
N LYS A 95 -10.13 15.65 0.23
CA LYS A 95 -11.09 15.13 1.21
C LYS A 95 -11.68 13.76 0.82
N ASP A 96 -11.60 13.43 -0.45
CA ASP A 96 -12.16 12.26 -1.14
C ASP A 96 -11.10 11.18 -1.42
N TRP A 97 -9.98 11.21 -0.71
CA TRP A 97 -8.92 10.22 -0.88
C TRP A 97 -9.37 8.83 -0.39
N GLY A 98 -8.92 7.80 -1.09
CA GLY A 98 -9.12 6.41 -0.72
C GLY A 98 -7.93 5.80 0.02
N ILE A 99 -6.71 6.14 -0.42
CA ILE A 99 -5.46 5.56 0.10
C ILE A 99 -4.54 6.68 0.55
N LYS A 100 -3.79 6.51 1.64
CA LYS A 100 -2.77 7.45 2.09
C LYS A 100 -1.47 6.70 2.41
N ILE A 101 -0.38 7.16 1.82
CA ILE A 101 0.97 6.62 2.08
C ILE A 101 1.46 7.22 3.40
N ILE A 102 1.65 6.37 4.42
CA ILE A 102 2.29 6.77 5.68
C ILE A 102 3.80 6.54 5.57
N GLY A 103 4.20 5.40 4.99
CA GLY A 103 5.59 5.09 4.68
C GLY A 103 5.67 4.03 3.59
N ILE A 104 6.69 4.10 2.74
CA ILE A 104 7.02 3.06 1.78
C ILE A 104 8.53 3.04 1.63
N GLY A 105 9.13 1.86 1.67
CA GLY A 105 10.57 1.71 1.65
C GLY A 105 10.97 0.33 1.15
N GLN A 106 12.26 0.20 0.82
CA GLN A 106 12.82 -1.12 0.55
C GLN A 106 12.80 -1.96 1.83
N ALA A 107 12.61 -3.27 1.68
CA ALA A 107 12.71 -4.16 2.82
C ALA A 107 14.17 -4.15 3.31
N PRO A 108 14.44 -3.82 4.58
CA PRO A 108 15.80 -3.90 5.10
C PRO A 108 16.27 -5.36 5.02
N HIS A 109 17.44 -5.59 4.42
CA HIS A 109 18.04 -6.92 4.36
C HIS A 109 18.42 -7.46 5.75
N PHE A 110 18.63 -6.55 6.70
CA PHE A 110 18.92 -6.82 8.10
C PHE A 110 18.62 -5.56 8.91
N GLU A 111 18.12 -5.71 10.12
CA GLU A 111 18.04 -4.65 11.13
C GLU A 111 19.01 -5.02 12.26
N ILE A 112 19.89 -4.09 12.64
CA ILE A 112 20.79 -4.26 13.77
C ILE A 112 20.22 -3.39 14.89
N GLU A 113 19.58 -4.01 15.87
CA GLU A 113 19.20 -3.34 17.12
C GLU A 113 20.41 -3.37 18.06
N ALA A 114 20.89 -2.19 18.45
CA ALA A 114 21.84 -2.08 19.56
C ALA A 114 21.07 -2.36 20.85
N LEU A 115 21.38 -3.49 21.49
CA LEU A 115 20.93 -3.75 22.85
C LEU A 115 21.66 -2.77 23.77
N GLU A 116 20.93 -1.94 24.50
CA GLU A 116 21.51 -1.15 25.58
C GLU A 116 22.20 -2.10 26.57
N ASP A 117 23.46 -1.82 26.89
CA ASP A 117 24.19 -2.53 27.93
C ASP A 117 23.38 -2.46 29.22
N ILE A 118 23.01 -3.62 29.77
CA ILE A 118 22.42 -3.73 31.09
C ILE A 118 23.48 -3.25 32.08
N ALA A 119 23.31 -2.02 32.57
CA ALA A 119 24.13 -1.43 33.63
C ALA A 119 23.77 -2.01 35.01
#